data_AF-A0A965AF38-F1
#
_entry.id   AF-A0A965AF38-F1
#
_cell.length_a   1.000
_cell.length_b   1.000
_cell.length_c   1.000
_cell.angle_alpha   90.00
_cell.angle_beta   90.00
_cell.angle_gamma   90.00
#
_symmetry.space_group_name_H-M   'P 1'
#
loop_
_entity.id
_entity.type
_entity.pdbx_description
1 polymer ?
#
loop_
_entity_poly.entity_id
_entity_poly.type
_entity_poly.pdbx_seq_one_letter_code
_entity_poly.pdbx_strand_id
1 'polypeptide(L)'
;MASRKNGQVQPNLFQAGVNALVDRVQKAPWVALAVAIGLTALSGFYAAGNLKIDTDTAGMISEDLPFRQRFKAFRHAFPTLSDNVAIVIDA
;
A
#
# COMPACT_ATOMS: atom_id res chain seq x y z
N MET A 1 10.66 -54.23 23.00
CA MET A 1 9.50 -53.57 22.36
C MET A 1 9.09 -52.40 23.25
N ALA A 2 9.67 -51.21 23.04
CA ALA A 2 9.43 -50.04 23.89
C ALA A 2 8.87 -48.90 23.05
N SER A 3 7.80 -48.33 23.59
CA SER A 3 6.86 -47.40 22.99
C SER A 3 7.53 -46.14 22.42
N ARG A 4 7.33 -45.90 21.10
CA ARG A 4 7.53 -44.60 20.45
C ARG A 4 6.53 -43.62 21.07
N LYS A 5 6.95 -42.90 22.13
CA LYS A 5 6.24 -41.68 22.57
C LYS A 5 6.47 -40.62 21.49
N ASN A 6 5.54 -40.56 20.53
CA ASN A 6 5.41 -39.46 19.59
C ASN A 6 5.37 -38.15 20.37
N GLY A 7 6.35 -37.28 20.12
CA GLY A 7 6.44 -35.94 20.69
C GLY A 7 5.27 -35.08 20.25
N GLN A 8 4.18 -35.11 21.02
CA GLN A 8 3.15 -34.08 20.98
C GLN A 8 3.78 -32.82 21.55
N VAL A 9 4.38 -32.02 20.66
CA VAL A 9 4.84 -30.66 20.98
C VAL A 9 3.60 -29.91 21.47
N GLN A 10 3.61 -29.51 22.74
CA GLN A 10 2.51 -28.72 23.31
C GLN A 10 2.33 -27.48 22.43
N PRO A 11 1.12 -27.19 21.94
CA PRO A 11 0.90 -26.05 21.07
C PRO A 11 1.27 -24.79 21.86
N ASN A 12 2.28 -24.08 21.38
CA ASN A 12 2.57 -22.75 21.89
C ASN A 12 1.36 -21.85 21.60
N LEU A 13 1.21 -20.77 22.40
CA LEU A 13 0.11 -19.79 22.26
C LEU A 13 -0.11 -19.34 20.80
N PHE A 14 0.99 -19.24 20.03
CA PHE A 14 0.97 -18.91 18.61
C PHE A 14 0.27 -19.97 17.74
N GLN A 15 0.65 -21.25 17.85
CA GLN A 15 0.03 -22.34 17.10
C GLN A 15 -1.45 -22.50 17.47
N ALA A 16 -1.80 -22.36 18.74
CA ALA A 16 -3.20 -22.39 19.18
C ALA A 16 -4.01 -21.25 18.55
N GLY A 17 -3.44 -20.05 18.47
CA GLY A 17 -4.06 -18.90 17.82
C GLY A 17 -4.29 -19.08 16.32
N VAL A 18 -3.28 -19.59 15.60
CA VAL A 18 -3.39 -19.86 14.15
C VAL A 18 -4.41 -20.97 13.88
N ASN A 19 -4.36 -22.08 14.62
CA ASN A 19 -5.31 -23.18 14.44
C ASN A 19 -6.75 -22.74 14.71
N ALA A 20 -6.99 -21.96 15.77
CA ALA A 20 -8.32 -21.43 16.06
C ALA A 20 -8.85 -20.48 14.97
N LEU A 21 -7.96 -19.72 14.31
CA LEU A 21 -8.33 -18.88 13.17
C LEU A 21 -8.70 -19.72 11.95
N VAL A 22 -7.88 -20.72 11.62
CA VAL A 22 -8.12 -21.65 10.50
C VAL A 22 -9.44 -22.41 10.71
N ASP A 23 -9.69 -22.89 11.93
CA ASP A 23 -10.93 -23.59 12.28
C ASP A 23 -12.16 -22.69 12.12
N ARG A 24 -12.08 -21.39 12.45
CA ARG A 24 -13.17 -20.44 12.19
C ARG A 24 -13.42 -20.25 10.70
N VAL A 25 -12.35 -20.14 9.91
CA VAL A 25 -12.44 -19.97 8.46
C VAL A 25 -13.03 -21.23 7.80
N GLN A 26 -12.63 -22.42 8.23
CA GLN A 26 -13.15 -23.69 7.71
C GLN A 26 -14.63 -23.93 8.03
N LYS A 27 -15.12 -23.48 9.20
CA LYS A 27 -16.53 -23.65 9.58
C LYS A 27 -17.50 -22.80 8.76
N ALA A 28 -17.02 -21.73 8.13
CA ALA A 28 -17.85 -20.82 7.34
C ALA A 28 -17.10 -20.30 6.10
N PRO A 29 -16.79 -21.17 5.12
CA PRO A 29 -15.96 -20.80 3.96
C PRO A 29 -16.61 -19.69 3.12
N TRP A 30 -17.94 -19.69 2.99
CA TRP A 30 -18.69 -18.66 2.29
C TRP A 30 -18.59 -17.29 2.96
N VAL A 31 -18.56 -17.24 4.29
CA VAL A 31 -18.38 -15.99 5.04
C VAL A 31 -16.97 -15.47 4.83
N ALA A 32 -15.96 -16.34 4.91
CA ALA A 32 -14.57 -15.96 4.63
C ALA A 32 -14.40 -15.41 3.21
N LEU A 33 -15.03 -16.04 2.22
CA LEU A 33 -15.02 -15.57 0.84
C LEU A 33 -15.73 -14.21 0.70
N ALA A 34 -16.90 -14.04 1.30
CA ALA A 34 -17.63 -12.77 1.28
C ALA A 34 -16.82 -11.64 1.91
N VAL A 35 -16.14 -11.91 3.03
CA VAL A 35 -15.25 -10.95 3.70
C VAL A 35 -14.05 -10.61 2.80
N ALA A 36 -13.41 -11.60 2.18
CA ALA A 36 -12.28 -11.37 1.28
C ALA A 36 -12.67 -10.53 0.06
N ILE A 37 -13.83 -10.83 -0.56
CA ILE A 37 -14.38 -10.05 -1.67
C ILE A 37 -14.70 -8.62 -1.21
N GLY A 38 -15.35 -8.46 -0.06
CA GLY A 38 -15.68 -7.16 0.52
C GLY A 38 -14.43 -6.31 0.79
N LEU A 39 -13.40 -6.89 1.40
CA LEU A 39 -12.12 -6.22 1.63
C LEU A 39 -11.42 -5.84 0.33
N THR A 40 -11.48 -6.71 -0.69
CA THR A 40 -10.88 -6.44 -2.00
C THR A 40 -11.60 -5.30 -2.71
N ALA A 41 -12.93 -5.32 -2.73
CA ALA A 41 -13.75 -4.26 -3.32
C ALA A 41 -13.54 -2.92 -2.60
N LEU A 42 -13.49 -2.94 -1.26
CA LEU A 42 -13.22 -1.74 -0.46
C LEU A 42 -11.82 -1.18 -0.75
N SER A 43 -10.81 -2.05 -0.81
CA SER A 43 -9.44 -1.66 -1.14
C SER A 43 -9.35 -1.10 -2.55
N GLY A 44 -10.04 -1.73 -3.52
CA GLY A 44 -10.12 -1.25 -4.90
C GLY A 44 -10.83 0.10 -5.02
N PHE A 45 -11.94 0.30 -4.30
CA PHE A 45 -12.65 1.57 -4.26
C PHE A 45 -11.80 2.68 -3.62
N TYR A 46 -11.15 2.37 -2.49
CA TYR A 46 -10.26 3.30 -1.83
C TYR A 46 -9.06 3.65 -2.70
N ALA A 47 -8.45 2.66 -3.36
CA ALA A 47 -7.39 2.88 -4.33
C ALA A 47 -7.88 3.71 -5.53
N ALA A 48 -9.04 3.43 -6.10
CA ALA A 48 -9.57 4.24 -7.21
C ALA A 48 -9.75 5.73 -6.83
N GLY A 49 -10.12 6.03 -5.58
CA GLY A 49 -10.28 7.41 -5.10
C GLY A 49 -8.99 8.08 -4.58
N ASN A 50 -8.03 7.30 -4.05
CA ASN A 50 -6.87 7.84 -3.34
C ASN A 50 -5.53 7.53 -4.02
N LEU A 51 -5.50 6.61 -5.00
CA LEU A 51 -4.31 6.30 -5.79
C LEU A 51 -4.15 7.39 -6.86
N LYS A 52 -3.80 8.59 -6.41
CA LYS A 52 -3.26 9.62 -7.28
C LYS A 52 -1.86 9.20 -7.66
N ILE A 53 -1.67 8.92 -8.95
CA ILE A 53 -0.33 8.74 -9.52
C ILE A 53 0.28 10.14 -9.62
N ASP A 54 0.94 10.57 -8.55
CA ASP A 54 1.73 11.80 -8.57
C ASP A 54 3.03 11.52 -9.34
N THR A 55 3.03 11.83 -10.64
CA THR A 55 4.23 11.76 -11.51
C THR A 55 5.16 12.98 -11.29
N ASP A 56 4.88 13.78 -10.27
CA ASP A 56 5.77 14.86 -9.87
C ASP A 56 7.00 14.27 -9.16
N THR A 57 8.14 14.29 -9.85
CA THR A 57 9.44 13.86 -9.30
C THR A 57 9.84 14.74 -8.10
N ALA A 58 9.24 15.92 -7.94
CA ALA A 58 9.34 16.74 -6.74
C ALA A 58 8.59 16.16 -5.53
N GLY A 59 7.96 14.98 -5.59
CA GLY A 59 7.53 14.23 -4.40
C GLY A 59 8.63 13.38 -3.76
N MET A 60 9.68 13.04 -4.52
CA MET A 60 10.67 12.01 -4.13
C MET A 60 11.79 12.51 -3.20
N ILE A 61 11.88 13.82 -3.00
CA ILE A 61 12.85 14.48 -2.10
C ILE A 61 12.04 15.23 -1.01
N SER A 62 12.58 15.45 0.18
CA SER A 62 11.84 16.16 1.24
C SER A 62 11.44 17.58 0.80
N GLU A 63 10.23 18.04 1.15
CA GLU A 63 9.76 19.39 0.84
C GLU A 63 10.49 20.47 1.68
N ASP A 64 11.10 20.08 2.79
CA ASP A 64 11.74 21.00 3.75
C ASP A 64 13.13 21.50 3.32
N LEU A 65 13.65 21.03 2.19
CA LEU A 65 14.97 21.44 1.74
C LEU A 65 14.99 22.92 1.31
N PRO A 66 16.02 23.71 1.68
CA PRO A 66 16.07 25.14 1.38
C PRO A 66 15.93 25.50 -0.11
N PHE A 67 16.41 24.62 -1.00
CA PHE A 67 16.29 24.82 -2.45
C PHE A 67 14.84 24.65 -2.95
N ARG A 68 14.03 23.78 -2.31
CA ARG A 68 12.61 23.59 -2.64
C ARG A 68 11.78 24.83 -2.32
N GLN A 69 12.01 25.42 -1.15
CA GLN A 69 11.31 26.64 -0.74
C GLN A 69 11.61 27.79 -1.70
N ARG A 70 12.88 27.93 -2.11
CA ARG A 70 13.29 28.94 -3.10
C ARG A 70 12.70 28.65 -4.49
N PHE A 71 12.66 27.40 -4.93
CA PHE A 71 12.04 27.02 -6.19
C PHE A 71 10.51 27.25 -6.20
N LYS A 72 9.84 26.95 -5.09
CA LYS A 72 8.40 27.22 -4.89
C LYS A 72 8.12 28.73 -4.92
N ALA A 73 8.95 29.53 -4.26
CA ALA A 73 8.85 30.99 -4.29
C ALA A 73 9.09 31.57 -5.69
N PHE A 74 10.09 31.04 -6.43
CA PHE A 74 10.36 31.43 -7.81
C PHE A 74 9.18 31.08 -8.74
N ARG A 75 8.65 29.86 -8.69
CA ARG A 75 7.45 29.46 -9.43
C ARG A 75 6.24 30.36 -9.12
N HIS A 76 6.07 30.75 -7.86
CA HIS A 76 4.97 31.63 -7.46
C HIS A 76 5.13 33.06 -7.99
N ALA A 77 6.35 33.59 -8.02
CA ALA A 77 6.65 34.91 -8.55
C ALA A 77 6.60 34.97 -10.10
N PHE A 78 6.85 33.84 -10.77
CA PHE A 78 6.90 33.74 -12.22
C PHE A 78 6.03 32.59 -12.76
N PRO A 79 4.70 32.66 -12.58
CA PRO A 79 3.79 31.57 -12.97
C PRO A 79 3.83 31.28 -14.48
N THR A 80 4.03 32.31 -15.31
CA THR A 80 4.14 32.20 -16.78
C THR A 80 5.37 31.44 -17.26
N LEU A 81 6.35 31.12 -16.41
CA LEU A 81 7.55 30.36 -16.78
C LEU A 81 7.50 28.90 -16.32
N SER A 82 6.48 28.51 -15.54
CA SER A 82 6.47 27.23 -14.83
C SER A 82 5.98 26.05 -15.67
N ASP A 83 5.18 26.30 -16.71
CA ASP A 83 4.54 25.27 -17.56
C ASP A 83 4.72 25.54 -19.06
N ASN A 84 5.84 26.17 -19.45
CA ASN A 84 6.09 26.51 -20.85
C ASN A 84 6.59 25.32 -21.66
N VAL A 85 5.91 25.02 -22.76
CA VAL A 85 6.31 24.01 -23.73
C VAL A 85 7.15 24.67 -24.83
N ALA A 86 8.41 24.28 -24.95
CA ALA A 86 9.27 24.72 -26.05
C ALA A 86 9.01 23.85 -27.29
N ILE A 87 8.61 24.48 -28.40
CA ILE A 87 8.42 23.83 -29.70
C ILE A 87 9.56 24.27 -30.61
N VAL A 88 10.33 23.31 -31.12
CA VAL A 88 11.41 23.55 -32.08
C VAL A 88 10.91 23.19 -33.48
N ILE A 89 11.03 24.13 -34.43
CA ILE A 89 10.74 23.91 -35.85
C ILE A 89 12.07 23.97 -36.58
N ASP A 90 12.42 22.90 -37.29
CA ASP A 90 13.55 22.85 -38.20
C ASP A 90 13.02 22.93 -39.65
N ALA A 91 13.73 23.67 -40.52
CA ALA A 91 13.24 24.11 -41.83
C ALA A 91 13.76 23.25 -42.99
#